data_AF-A0A2W6DGC3-F1
#
_entry.id   AF-A0A2W6DGC3-F1
#
_cell.length_a   1.000
_cell.length_b   1.000
_cell.length_c   1.000
_cell.angle_alpha   90.00
_cell.angle_beta   90.00
_cell.angle_gamma   90.00
#
_symmetry.space_group_name_H-M   'P 1'
#
loop_
_entity.id
_entity.type
_entity.pdbx_description
1 polymer ?
#
loop_
_entity_poly.entity_id
_entity_poly.type
_entity_poly.pdbx_seq_one_letter_code
_entity_poly.pdbx_strand_id
1 'polypeptide(L)'
;MSDDTRHPSEVARRALMAGAGVLAASVALIACGGAASRSGALLPPAGTPAGPPAGPPGEPAGAAGGRLASTSDIPIGGGTVIAGKKVVVTQPVPGTFAAFSAICTHQGCPVNKVANGTIDCPCHGSKFAVADGSVVQGPASRPLARRQITVSGDAIVLE
;
A
#
# COMPACT_ATOMS: atom_id res chain seq x y z
N MET A 1 -42.21 -28.45 -44.55
CA MET A 1 -40.91 -28.94 -45.05
C MET A 1 -39.87 -28.24 -44.18
N SER A 2 -39.71 -28.65 -42.92
CA SER A 2 -38.81 -29.73 -42.45
C SER A 2 -37.38 -29.42 -42.92
N ASP A 3 -36.44 -29.10 -42.04
CA ASP A 3 -35.82 -30.09 -41.15
C ASP A 3 -35.11 -29.46 -39.93
N ASP A 4 -35.27 -30.12 -38.77
CA ASP A 4 -34.54 -29.99 -37.50
C ASP A 4 -33.34 -30.94 -37.56
N THR A 5 -32.10 -30.48 -37.39
CA THR A 5 -31.02 -31.38 -37.00
C THR A 5 -30.12 -30.78 -35.93
N ARG A 6 -30.35 -31.29 -34.72
CA ARG A 6 -29.59 -31.12 -33.48
C ARG A 6 -28.15 -31.63 -33.63
N HIS A 7 -27.21 -30.97 -32.96
CA HIS A 7 -25.91 -31.58 -32.61
C HIS A 7 -25.81 -31.76 -31.09
N PRO A 8 -25.41 -32.96 -30.62
CA PRO A 8 -25.48 -33.37 -29.21
C PRO A 8 -24.30 -32.89 -28.36
N SER A 9 -24.56 -32.80 -27.06
CA SER A 9 -23.63 -32.59 -25.96
C SER A 9 -22.99 -33.89 -25.44
N GLU A 10 -21.82 -33.72 -24.79
CA GLU A 10 -21.04 -34.66 -23.96
C GLU A 10 -20.26 -35.78 -24.68
N VAL A 11 -18.92 -35.74 -24.57
CA VAL A 11 -18.11 -36.78 -23.88
C VAL A 11 -16.73 -36.17 -23.59
N ALA A 12 -16.55 -35.54 -22.43
CA ALA A 12 -15.21 -35.20 -21.93
C ALA A 12 -14.64 -36.42 -21.19
N ARG A 13 -13.90 -37.25 -21.94
CA ARG A 13 -13.26 -38.47 -21.46
C ARG A 13 -12.08 -38.12 -20.53
N ARG A 14 -12.28 -38.50 -19.26
CA ARG A 14 -11.31 -38.75 -18.18
C ARG A 14 -10.01 -39.37 -18.71
N ALA A 15 -8.87 -38.76 -18.41
CA ALA A 15 -7.56 -39.39 -18.49
C ALA A 15 -6.77 -39.08 -17.21
N LEU A 16 -6.76 -40.06 -16.30
CA LEU A 16 -5.82 -40.15 -15.19
C LEU A 16 -4.50 -40.67 -15.76
N MET A 17 -3.38 -40.01 -15.46
CA MET A 17 -2.06 -40.64 -15.51
C MET A 17 -1.28 -40.30 -14.25
N ALA A 18 -0.92 -41.37 -13.55
CA ALA A 18 -0.06 -41.41 -12.39
C ALA A 18 1.41 -41.20 -12.81
N GLY A 19 2.17 -40.50 -11.97
CA GLY A 19 3.62 -40.38 -12.10
C GLY A 19 4.24 -40.29 -10.71
N ALA A 20 5.05 -41.28 -10.36
CA ALA A 20 5.68 -41.49 -9.05
C ALA A 20 7.15 -41.01 -9.04
N GLY A 21 7.65 -40.68 -7.84
CA GLY A 21 9.07 -40.62 -7.47
C GLY A 21 9.74 -39.24 -7.65
N VAL A 22 10.74 -38.81 -6.89
CA VAL A 22 11.61 -39.46 -5.89
C VAL A 22 12.18 -38.37 -4.94
N LEU A 23 12.22 -38.73 -3.65
CA LEU A 23 13.09 -38.40 -2.52
C LEU A 23 13.99 -37.14 -2.46
N ALA A 24 14.02 -36.62 -1.23
CA ALA A 24 14.76 -35.51 -0.66
C ALA A 24 16.29 -35.54 -0.86
N ALA A 25 16.87 -34.36 -1.02
CA ALA A 25 18.31 -34.11 -0.87
C ALA A 25 18.54 -33.23 0.37
N SER A 26 19.20 -33.81 1.36
CA SER A 26 19.60 -33.22 2.64
C SER A 26 20.82 -32.32 2.48
N VAL A 27 20.72 -31.05 2.89
CA VAL A 27 21.85 -30.12 2.97
C VAL A 27 22.52 -30.30 4.33
N ALA A 28 23.72 -30.87 4.35
CA ALA A 28 24.56 -30.94 5.54
C ALA A 28 25.33 -29.62 5.71
N LEU A 29 25.04 -28.86 6.77
CA LEU A 29 25.87 -27.74 7.22
C LEU A 29 26.76 -28.22 8.37
N ILE A 30 28.05 -28.43 8.09
CA ILE A 30 29.09 -28.58 9.11
C ILE A 30 29.94 -27.31 9.05
N ALA A 31 29.60 -26.36 9.92
CA ALA A 31 30.46 -25.23 10.22
C ALA A 31 31.13 -25.52 11.57
N CYS A 32 32.42 -25.85 11.53
CA CYS A 32 33.25 -25.96 12.72
C CYS A 32 33.41 -24.57 13.36
N GLY A 33 32.64 -24.29 14.40
CA GLY A 33 32.79 -23.10 15.22
C GLY A 33 32.95 -23.49 16.68
N GLY A 34 34.19 -23.70 17.12
CA GLY A 34 34.49 -24.03 18.51
C GLY A 34 35.92 -23.67 18.89
N ALA A 35 36.08 -22.53 19.57
CA ALA A 35 36.95 -22.39 20.75
C ALA A 35 36.79 -20.96 21.32
N ALA A 36 36.09 -20.88 22.45
CA ALA A 36 36.16 -19.76 23.37
C ALA A 36 37.51 -19.76 24.11
N SER A 37 38.09 -18.58 24.35
CA SER A 37 39.07 -18.23 25.41
C SER A 37 39.78 -16.92 24.99
N ARG A 38 39.97 -15.86 25.78
CA ARG A 38 39.94 -15.67 27.24
C ARG A 38 39.51 -14.24 27.59
N SER A 39 38.86 -14.12 28.75
CA SER A 39 38.76 -12.91 29.55
C SER A 39 40.13 -12.28 29.79
N GLY A 40 40.25 -11.00 29.48
CA GLY A 40 41.36 -10.14 29.88
C GLY A 40 40.78 -8.79 30.30
N ALA A 41 40.46 -8.68 31.57
CA ALA A 41 39.99 -7.44 32.19
C ALA A 41 41.15 -6.45 32.32
N LEU A 42 41.11 -5.36 31.56
CA LEU A 42 41.84 -4.11 31.85
C LEU A 42 40.95 -2.92 31.44
N LEU A 43 40.34 -2.28 32.44
CA LEU A 43 39.81 -0.91 32.42
C LEU A 43 40.93 0.03 32.93
N PRO A 44 40.85 1.39 32.81
CA PRO A 44 40.21 2.29 31.84
C PRO A 44 41.22 3.42 31.41
N PRO A 45 40.84 4.58 30.80
CA PRO A 45 39.98 5.61 31.41
C PRO A 45 38.84 6.09 30.50
N ALA A 46 37.91 6.79 31.16
CA ALA A 46 36.68 7.36 30.64
C ALA A 46 36.85 8.20 29.35
N GLY A 47 36.18 7.75 28.30
CA GLY A 47 35.79 8.57 27.15
C GLY A 47 34.38 9.09 27.36
N THR A 48 34.22 10.41 27.27
CA THR A 48 32.98 11.19 27.34
C THR A 48 31.87 10.57 26.47
N PRO A 49 30.62 10.43 26.96
CA PRO A 49 29.52 10.08 26.07
C PRO A 49 29.20 11.30 25.18
N ALA A 50 29.60 11.22 23.90
CA ALA A 50 28.98 12.01 22.86
C ALA A 50 27.53 11.53 22.74
N GLY A 51 26.57 12.33 23.21
CA GLY A 51 25.16 12.10 22.98
C GLY A 51 24.86 12.01 21.47
N PRO A 52 23.81 11.28 21.06
CA PRO A 52 23.41 11.28 19.65
C PRO A 52 23.15 12.72 19.20
N PRO A 53 23.49 13.11 17.96
CA PRO A 53 23.09 14.40 17.46
C PRO A 53 21.57 14.47 17.55
N ALA A 54 21.07 15.48 18.24
CA ALA A 54 19.69 15.90 18.10
C ALA A 54 19.46 16.07 16.60
N GLY A 55 18.63 15.20 16.02
CA GLY A 55 18.08 15.45 14.70
C GLY A 55 17.44 16.84 14.70
N PRO A 56 17.36 17.51 13.55
CA PRO A 56 16.70 18.81 13.48
C PRO A 56 15.33 18.72 14.14
N PRO A 57 14.85 19.79 14.80
CA PRO A 57 13.52 19.81 15.37
C PRO A 57 12.54 19.29 14.32
N GLY A 58 11.75 18.27 14.67
CA GLY A 58 10.61 17.90 13.87
C GLY A 58 9.82 19.16 13.60
N GLU A 59 9.83 19.59 12.35
CA GLU A 59 9.13 20.78 11.90
C GLU A 59 7.68 20.68 12.41
N PRO A 60 7.13 21.73 13.04
CA PRO A 60 5.82 21.64 13.65
C PRO A 60 4.81 21.19 12.60
N ALA A 61 4.11 20.10 12.92
CA ALA A 61 2.95 19.64 12.16
C ALA A 61 1.89 20.75 12.22
N GLY A 62 1.90 21.60 11.21
CA GLY A 62 1.06 22.79 11.15
C GLY A 62 1.38 23.61 9.91
N ALA A 63 1.50 22.97 8.74
CA ALA A 63 1.42 23.72 7.51
C ALA A 63 -0.03 24.18 7.36
N ALA A 64 -0.26 25.48 7.54
CA ALA A 64 -1.50 26.16 7.17
C ALA A 64 -1.99 25.58 5.84
N GLY A 65 -3.12 24.89 5.90
CA GLY A 65 -3.51 24.00 4.83
C GLY A 65 -3.72 24.75 3.51
N GLY A 66 -2.93 24.35 2.51
CA GLY A 66 -2.90 25.02 1.21
C GLY A 66 -3.86 24.36 0.20
N ARG A 67 -4.30 25.13 -0.80
CA ARG A 67 -5.17 24.65 -1.91
C ARG A 67 -4.68 23.32 -2.49
N LEU A 68 -5.62 22.39 -2.66
CA LEU A 68 -5.40 21.03 -3.18
C LEU A 68 -5.71 20.95 -4.68
N ALA A 69 -6.94 21.30 -5.07
CA ALA A 69 -7.44 21.19 -6.44
C ALA A 69 -8.71 22.05 -6.64
N SER A 70 -9.17 22.20 -7.89
CA SER A 70 -10.55 22.60 -8.16
C SER A 70 -11.50 21.42 -7.99
N THR A 71 -12.75 21.66 -7.60
CA THR A 71 -13.82 20.64 -7.55
C THR A 71 -14.06 20.01 -8.93
N SER A 72 -13.89 20.79 -10.01
CA SER A 72 -14.00 20.33 -11.40
C SER A 72 -12.88 19.36 -11.82
N ASP A 73 -11.75 19.37 -11.12
CA ASP A 73 -10.58 18.54 -11.46
C ASP A 73 -10.67 17.14 -10.84
N ILE A 74 -11.69 16.89 -10.02
CA ILE A 74 -11.89 15.61 -9.33
C ILE A 74 -13.03 14.86 -10.04
N PRO A 75 -12.75 13.72 -10.69
CA PRO A 75 -13.78 12.99 -11.42
C PRO A 75 -14.78 12.33 -10.47
N ILE A 76 -16.07 12.36 -10.85
CA ILE A 76 -17.15 11.64 -10.16
C ILE A 76 -16.87 10.13 -10.20
N GLY A 77 -17.06 9.43 -9.08
CA GLY A 77 -16.73 8.02 -8.89
C GLY A 77 -15.22 7.74 -8.76
N GLY A 78 -14.38 8.77 -8.74
CA GLY A 78 -12.93 8.65 -8.79
C GLY A 78 -12.20 9.63 -7.87
N GLY A 79 -11.02 10.06 -8.31
CA GLY A 79 -10.17 10.96 -7.55
C GLY A 79 -8.86 11.30 -8.25
N THR A 80 -8.14 12.26 -7.68
CA THR A 80 -6.87 12.79 -8.18
C THR A 80 -5.81 12.72 -7.10
N VAL A 81 -4.63 12.20 -7.44
CA VAL A 81 -3.47 12.15 -6.53
C VAL A 81 -2.68 13.44 -6.65
N ILE A 82 -2.53 14.15 -5.53
CA ILE A 82 -1.76 15.39 -5.41
C ILE A 82 -0.42 15.02 -4.78
N ALA A 83 0.50 14.52 -5.61
CA ALA A 83 1.77 13.92 -5.17
C ALA A 83 2.59 14.87 -4.28
N GLY A 84 2.69 16.15 -4.65
CA GLY A 84 3.45 17.16 -3.89
C GLY A 84 2.94 17.39 -2.46
N LYS A 85 1.69 17.04 -2.18
CA LYS A 85 1.08 17.16 -0.84
C LYS A 85 0.87 15.80 -0.16
N LYS A 86 1.17 14.70 -0.84
CA LYS A 86 0.90 13.33 -0.38
C LYS A 86 -0.57 13.15 0.03
N VAL A 87 -1.49 13.72 -0.77
CA VAL A 87 -2.93 13.62 -0.58
C VAL A 87 -3.57 13.06 -1.85
N VAL A 88 -4.60 12.23 -1.70
CA VAL A 88 -5.54 11.88 -2.77
C VAL A 88 -6.89 12.49 -2.41
N VAL A 89 -7.47 13.24 -3.35
CA VAL A 89 -8.82 13.80 -3.22
C VAL A 89 -9.76 12.97 -4.07
N THR A 90 -10.88 12.52 -3.51
CA THR A 90 -11.86 11.68 -4.19
C THR A 90 -13.22 12.37 -4.26
N GLN A 91 -14.03 11.95 -5.23
CA GLN A 91 -15.43 12.33 -5.35
C GLN A 91 -16.27 11.08 -5.63
N PRO A 92 -16.74 10.35 -4.60
CA PRO A 92 -17.47 9.09 -4.80
C PRO A 92 -18.80 9.28 -5.53
N VAL A 93 -19.49 10.38 -5.23
CA VAL A 93 -20.73 10.82 -5.86
C VAL A 93 -20.65 12.34 -6.12
N PRO A 94 -21.45 12.91 -7.05
CA PRO A 94 -21.33 14.31 -7.43
C PRO A 94 -21.37 15.25 -6.23
N GLY A 95 -20.39 16.16 -6.14
CA GLY A 95 -20.32 17.19 -5.10
C GLY A 95 -19.90 16.71 -3.71
N THR A 96 -19.67 15.40 -3.52
CA THR A 96 -19.17 14.86 -2.24
C THR A 96 -17.68 14.61 -2.35
N PHE A 97 -16.89 15.41 -1.63
CA PHE A 97 -15.43 15.28 -1.64
C PHE A 97 -14.90 14.65 -0.36
N ALA A 98 -13.88 13.81 -0.49
CA ALA A 98 -13.09 13.31 0.62
C ALA A 98 -11.61 13.43 0.29
N ALA A 99 -10.76 13.46 1.31
CA ALA A 99 -9.33 13.44 1.13
C ALA A 99 -8.67 12.43 2.07
N PHE A 100 -7.66 11.75 1.55
CA PHE A 100 -6.90 10.73 2.28
C PHE A 100 -5.40 10.93 2.05
N SER A 101 -4.58 10.38 2.94
CA SER A 101 -3.15 10.29 2.73
C SER A 101 -2.88 9.47 1.46
N ALA A 102 -2.04 9.98 0.56
CA ALA A 102 -1.56 9.24 -0.61
C ALA A 102 -0.46 8.23 -0.25
N ILE A 103 -0.39 7.80 1.01
CA ILE A 103 0.65 6.92 1.55
C ILE A 103 -0.03 5.62 1.96
N CYS A 104 0.33 4.54 1.28
CA CYS A 104 -0.21 3.21 1.53
C CYS A 104 0.15 2.74 2.94
N THR A 105 -0.83 2.23 3.67
CA THR A 105 -0.69 1.75 5.05
C THR A 105 0.01 0.40 5.18
N HIS A 106 0.32 -0.26 4.06
CA HIS A 106 1.10 -1.50 4.08
C HIS A 106 2.57 -1.24 4.44
N GLN A 107 3.30 -0.53 3.58
CA GLN A 107 4.75 -0.27 3.74
C GLN A 107 5.14 1.17 3.37
N GLY A 108 4.18 2.10 3.31
CA GLY A 108 4.47 3.52 3.11
C GLY A 108 4.70 3.97 1.66
N CYS A 109 4.49 3.10 0.68
CA CYS A 109 4.55 3.50 -0.74
C CYS A 109 3.51 4.56 -1.09
N PRO A 110 3.82 5.52 -1.99
CA PRO A 110 2.81 6.40 -2.54
C PRO A 110 1.81 5.62 -3.39
N VAL A 111 0.52 5.91 -3.23
CA VAL A 111 -0.51 5.51 -4.21
C VAL A 111 -0.37 6.38 -5.45
N ASN A 112 -0.66 5.85 -6.63
CA ASN A 112 -0.39 6.56 -7.89
C ASN A 112 -1.56 6.58 -8.88
N LYS A 113 -2.65 5.86 -8.59
CA LYS A 113 -3.76 5.71 -9.51
C LYS A 113 -5.08 5.70 -8.75
N VAL A 114 -6.11 6.30 -9.33
CA VAL A 114 -7.50 6.15 -8.89
C VAL A 114 -8.31 5.64 -10.08
N ALA A 115 -8.91 4.47 -9.96
CA ALA A 115 -9.72 3.86 -11.00
C ALA A 115 -10.70 2.86 -10.40
N ASN A 116 -11.85 2.67 -11.05
CA ASN A 116 -12.85 1.66 -10.70
C ASN A 116 -13.30 1.74 -9.22
N GLY A 117 -13.49 2.95 -8.70
CA GLY A 117 -13.86 3.17 -7.30
C GLY A 117 -12.75 2.87 -6.28
N THR A 118 -11.51 2.66 -6.73
CA THR A 118 -10.36 2.36 -5.85
C THR A 118 -9.18 3.29 -6.05
N ILE A 119 -8.45 3.54 -4.96
CA ILE A 119 -7.14 4.18 -4.90
C ILE A 119 -6.11 3.06 -4.84
N ASP A 120 -5.19 3.03 -5.79
CA ASP A 120 -4.31 1.89 -6.05
C ASP A 120 -2.86 2.19 -5.64
N CYS A 121 -2.29 1.27 -4.86
CA CYS A 121 -0.87 1.25 -4.56
C CYS A 121 -0.12 0.32 -5.53
N PRO A 122 0.85 0.82 -6.30
CA PRO A 122 1.53 0.04 -7.33
C PRO A 122 2.55 -0.96 -6.76
N CYS A 123 3.03 -0.76 -5.53
CA CYS A 123 4.12 -1.57 -4.98
C CYS A 123 3.74 -3.04 -4.78
N HIS A 124 2.54 -3.29 -4.25
CA HIS A 124 2.10 -4.64 -3.87
C HIS A 124 0.61 -4.88 -4.18
N GLY A 125 -0.04 -3.95 -4.87
CA GLY A 125 -1.43 -4.10 -5.29
C GLY A 125 -2.48 -3.84 -4.22
N SER A 126 -2.15 -3.17 -3.10
CA SER A 126 -3.18 -2.74 -2.14
C SER A 126 -4.13 -1.73 -2.78
N LYS A 127 -5.42 -1.88 -2.49
CA LYS A 127 -6.49 -1.02 -3.01
C LYS A 127 -7.34 -0.49 -1.87
N PHE A 128 -7.74 0.77 -1.98
CA PHE A 128 -8.58 1.44 -0.99
C PHE A 128 -9.81 2.03 -1.64
N ALA A 129 -10.97 1.99 -0.98
CA ALA A 129 -12.20 2.54 -1.55
C ALA A 129 -12.11 4.07 -1.64
N VAL A 130 -12.58 4.65 -2.75
CA VAL A 130 -12.65 6.12 -2.91
C VAL A 130 -13.62 6.77 -1.92
N ALA A 131 -14.60 6.01 -1.42
CA ALA A 131 -15.67 6.49 -0.53
C ALA A 131 -15.16 6.89 0.85
N ASP A 132 -14.29 6.07 1.44
CA ASP A 132 -13.93 6.18 2.85
C ASP A 132 -12.47 5.78 3.15
N GLY A 133 -11.68 5.39 2.13
CA GLY A 133 -10.31 4.95 2.28
C GLY A 133 -10.17 3.55 2.90
N SER A 134 -11.26 2.81 3.08
CA SER A 134 -11.25 1.43 3.59
C SER A 134 -10.46 0.51 2.67
N VAL A 135 -9.89 -0.56 3.24
CA VAL A 135 -9.15 -1.55 2.46
C VAL A 135 -10.13 -2.37 1.62
N VAL A 136 -9.94 -2.35 0.31
CA VAL A 136 -10.65 -3.21 -0.65
C VAL A 136 -9.81 -4.43 -1.02
N GLN A 137 -8.48 -4.25 -1.10
CA GLN A 137 -7.53 -5.32 -1.39
C GLN A 137 -6.26 -5.13 -0.58
N GLY A 138 -5.78 -6.21 0.05
CA GLY A 138 -4.52 -6.26 0.78
C GLY A 138 -3.30 -6.15 -0.13
N PRO A 139 -2.07 -6.21 0.40
CA PRO A 139 -1.70 -6.59 1.78
C PRO A 139 -1.93 -5.54 2.88
N ALA A 140 -2.27 -4.29 2.56
CA ALA A 140 -2.66 -3.31 3.58
C ALA A 140 -3.82 -3.84 4.44
N SER A 141 -3.74 -3.66 5.76
CA SER A 141 -4.77 -4.10 6.72
C SER A 141 -5.47 -2.95 7.44
N ARG A 142 -5.10 -1.70 7.11
CA ARG A 142 -5.63 -0.48 7.71
C ARG A 142 -6.10 0.48 6.62
N PRO A 143 -7.17 1.26 6.84
CA PRO A 143 -7.63 2.26 5.89
C PRO A 143 -6.58 3.37 5.70
N LEU A 144 -6.64 4.07 4.57
CA LEU A 144 -5.88 5.31 4.41
C LEU A 144 -6.32 6.35 5.46
N ALA A 145 -5.36 7.07 6.03
CA ALA A 145 -5.67 8.14 6.98
C ALA A 145 -6.45 9.26 6.28
N ARG A 146 -7.58 9.67 6.85
CA ARG A 146 -8.33 10.84 6.37
C ARG A 146 -7.51 12.12 6.53
N ARG A 147 -7.73 13.06 5.60
CA ARG A 147 -7.23 14.42 5.63
C ARG A 147 -8.42 15.35 5.69
N GLN A 148 -8.40 16.28 6.63
CA GLN A 148 -9.46 17.27 6.75
C GLN A 148 -9.35 18.25 5.59
N ILE A 149 -10.49 18.53 4.96
CA ILE A 149 -10.60 19.46 3.86
C ILE A 149 -11.82 20.33 4.07
N THR A 150 -11.72 21.58 3.64
CA THR A 150 -12.87 22.46 3.40
C THR A 150 -13.04 22.65 1.90
N VAL A 151 -14.29 22.66 1.44
CA VAL A 151 -14.66 23.04 0.08
C VAL A 151 -15.28 24.44 0.13
N SER A 152 -14.65 25.40 -0.55
CA SER A 152 -15.09 26.80 -0.59
C SER A 152 -15.22 27.24 -2.05
N GLY A 153 -16.46 27.34 -2.54
CA GLY A 153 -16.72 27.58 -3.96
C GLY A 153 -16.21 26.41 -4.81
N ASP A 154 -15.30 26.71 -5.73
CA ASP A 154 -14.63 25.72 -6.57
C ASP A 154 -13.33 25.18 -5.97
N ALA A 155 -12.84 25.73 -4.85
CA ALA A 155 -11.57 25.33 -4.27
C ALA A 155 -11.73 24.26 -3.20
N ILE A 156 -10.91 23.21 -3.30
CA ILE A 156 -10.68 22.24 -2.23
C ILE A 156 -9.40 22.63 -1.50
N VAL A 157 -9.49 22.83 -0.19
CA VAL A 157 -8.40 23.31 0.66
C VAL A 157 -8.14 22.29 1.76
N LEU A 158 -6.88 21.93 1.97
CA LEU A 158 -6.46 21.13 3.12
C LEU A 158 -6.61 21.99 4.38
N GLU A 159 -6.94 21.40 5.53
CA GLU A 159 -6.89 22.11 6.82
C GLU A 159 -5.53 21.97 7.51
#